data_AF-A0A5J9WDM7-F1
#
_entry.id   AF-A0A5J9WDM7-F1
#
_cell.length_a   1.000
_cell.length_b   1.000
_cell.length_c   1.000
_cell.angle_alpha   90.00
_cell.angle_beta   90.00
_cell.angle_gamma   90.00
#
_symmetry.space_group_name_H-M   'P 1'
#
loop_
_entity.id
_entity.type
_entity.pdbx_description
1 polymer ?
#
loop_
_entity_poly.entity_id
_entity_poly.type
_entity_poly.pdbx_seq_one_letter_code
_entity_poly.pdbx_strand_id
1 'polypeptide(L)'
;MATSSFFQLLLVLATCSAAVATNESPMPPKPAPGPSSSAATSFLHACCAPVRHADACYNLLLPYADSFHGSLARVTRTSAGLAITRQHGLTEDLARLKQHGTGAGRMADMVLADCFNTVATAEVFANETLGQLDDLVAGVKSKKDLETEKFFAQVWIGSAASSMSDCMDWVHDDPAMSSPVLKEVTTLCASAKPYMDIALDLIDAIKFESVIYDRHNK
;
A
#
# COMPACT_ATOMS: atom_id res chain seq x y z
N MET A 1 53.52 -12.06 45.01
CA MET A 1 53.67 -13.48 45.38
C MET A 1 52.28 -14.01 45.68
N ALA A 2 51.94 -15.15 45.07
CA ALA A 2 50.69 -15.86 45.28
C ALA A 2 50.58 -16.39 46.71
N THR A 3 49.36 -16.49 47.25
CA THR A 3 48.92 -17.66 48.03
C THR A 3 47.40 -17.74 48.08
N SER A 4 46.91 -18.89 47.67
CA SER A 4 45.56 -19.45 47.83
C SER A 4 45.21 -19.66 49.31
N SER A 5 43.92 -19.61 49.67
CA SER A 5 43.33 -20.55 50.64
C SER A 5 41.80 -20.54 50.61
N PHE A 6 41.28 -21.75 50.57
CA PHE A 6 39.89 -22.18 50.56
C PHE A 6 39.15 -21.85 51.87
N PHE A 7 37.88 -21.44 51.76
CA PHE A 7 36.89 -21.65 52.81
C PHE A 7 35.56 -22.07 52.19
N GLN A 8 35.07 -23.23 52.63
CA GLN A 8 33.79 -23.82 52.23
C GLN A 8 32.61 -23.01 52.81
N LEU A 9 31.54 -22.84 52.04
CA LEU A 9 30.19 -22.86 52.63
C LEU A 9 29.16 -23.40 51.62
N LEU A 10 28.49 -24.46 52.04
CA LEU A 10 27.37 -25.13 51.39
C LEU A 10 26.17 -24.20 51.29
N LEU A 11 25.54 -24.13 50.11
CA LEU A 11 24.15 -23.72 49.97
C LEU A 11 23.51 -24.51 48.81
N VAL A 12 22.89 -25.63 49.20
CA VAL A 12 21.99 -26.40 48.36
C VAL A 12 20.67 -25.61 48.31
N LEU A 13 20.38 -24.99 47.17
CA LEU A 13 19.04 -24.52 46.84
C LEU A 13 18.54 -25.33 45.66
N ALA A 14 17.71 -26.32 45.98
CA ALA A 14 16.91 -27.08 45.04
C ALA A 14 15.92 -26.12 44.37
N THR A 15 16.15 -25.79 43.10
CA THR A 15 15.18 -25.05 42.27
C THR A 15 14.28 -26.05 41.57
N CYS A 16 13.03 -26.12 42.03
CA CYS A 16 11.96 -26.82 41.34
C CYS A 16 11.77 -26.21 39.94
N SER A 17 12.21 -26.93 38.91
CA SER A 17 11.90 -26.59 37.52
C SER A 17 10.45 -27.02 37.25
N ALA A 18 9.50 -26.11 37.38
CA ALA A 18 8.17 -26.30 36.82
C ALA A 18 8.26 -26.10 35.30
N ALA A 19 8.35 -27.20 34.55
CA ALA A 19 8.13 -27.16 33.12
C ALA A 19 6.66 -26.79 32.88
N VAL A 20 6.40 -25.54 32.47
CA VAL A 20 5.09 -25.15 31.95
C VAL A 20 4.98 -25.77 30.56
N ALA A 21 4.26 -26.89 30.47
CA ALA A 21 3.81 -27.43 29.20
C ALA A 21 2.78 -26.45 28.62
N THR A 22 3.20 -25.63 27.64
CA THR A 22 2.27 -24.88 26.79
C THR A 22 1.56 -25.89 25.90
N ASN A 23 0.38 -26.31 26.33
CA ASN A 23 -0.54 -27.10 25.54
C ASN A 23 -1.18 -26.15 24.51
N GLU A 24 -0.42 -25.77 23.49
CA GLU A 24 -0.92 -25.00 22.35
C GLU A 24 -1.89 -25.89 21.57
N SER A 25 -3.18 -25.75 21.88
CA SER A 25 -4.25 -26.33 21.08
C SER A 25 -4.21 -25.66 19.69
N PRO A 26 -4.18 -26.42 18.59
CA PRO A 26 -4.20 -25.83 17.24
C PRO A 26 -5.46 -24.99 17.08
N MET A 27 -5.29 -23.66 17.04
CA MET A 27 -6.36 -22.74 16.71
C MET A 27 -6.92 -23.14 15.33
N PRO A 28 -8.24 -23.32 15.18
CA PRO A 28 -8.80 -23.74 13.90
C PRO A 28 -8.42 -22.71 12.82
N PRO A 29 -8.13 -23.15 11.59
CA PRO A 29 -7.81 -22.25 10.49
C PRO A 29 -8.91 -21.20 10.35
N LYS A 30 -8.50 -19.92 10.26
CA LYS A 30 -9.41 -18.80 10.00
C LYS A 30 -10.28 -19.18 8.79
N PRO A 31 -11.63 -19.17 8.90
CA PRO A 31 -12.49 -19.51 7.78
C PRO A 31 -12.09 -18.66 6.57
N ALA A 32 -11.94 -19.30 5.42
CA ALA A 32 -11.81 -18.58 4.16
C ALA A 32 -12.98 -17.60 4.05
N PRO A 33 -12.77 -16.35 3.61
CA PRO A 33 -13.86 -15.40 3.45
C PRO A 33 -14.98 -16.03 2.62
N GLY A 34 -16.18 -16.09 3.18
CA GLY A 34 -17.36 -16.54 2.43
C GLY A 34 -17.65 -15.60 1.26
N PRO A 35 -18.49 -16.02 0.29
CA PRO A 35 -18.90 -15.15 -0.79
C PRO A 35 -19.57 -13.89 -0.24
N SER A 36 -19.19 -12.72 -0.79
CA SER A 36 -19.74 -11.45 -0.35
C SER A 36 -21.23 -11.32 -0.61
N SER A 37 -21.90 -10.52 0.22
CA SER A 37 -23.34 -10.28 0.08
C SER A 37 -23.68 -9.65 -1.26
N SER A 38 -24.88 -9.94 -1.79
CA SER A 38 -25.36 -9.37 -3.06
C SER A 38 -25.41 -7.83 -3.03
N ALA A 39 -25.69 -7.23 -1.87
CA ALA A 39 -25.69 -5.78 -1.70
C ALA A 39 -24.26 -5.20 -1.75
N ALA A 40 -23.30 -5.85 -1.08
CA ALA A 40 -21.90 -5.40 -1.08
C ALA A 40 -21.27 -5.48 -2.48
N THR A 41 -21.52 -6.57 -3.20
CA THR A 41 -21.05 -6.74 -4.59
C THR A 41 -21.68 -5.74 -5.55
N SER A 42 -22.98 -5.46 -5.42
CA SER A 42 -23.66 -4.43 -6.22
C SER A 42 -23.14 -3.03 -5.94
N PHE A 43 -22.90 -2.71 -4.66
CA PHE A 43 -22.29 -1.44 -4.27
C PHE A 43 -20.89 -1.28 -4.87
N LEU A 44 -20.04 -2.31 -4.77
CA LEU A 44 -18.70 -2.29 -5.35
C LEU A 44 -18.73 -2.13 -6.87
N HIS A 45 -19.64 -2.81 -7.57
CA HIS A 45 -19.84 -2.62 -9.00
C HIS A 45 -20.15 -1.16 -9.34
N ALA A 46 -21.02 -0.49 -8.58
CA ALA A 46 -21.33 0.92 -8.78
C ALA A 46 -20.11 1.83 -8.53
N CYS A 47 -19.29 1.52 -7.52
CA CYS A 47 -18.05 2.27 -7.24
C CYS A 47 -17.02 2.14 -8.37
N CYS A 48 -16.85 0.95 -8.95
CA CYS A 48 -15.86 0.69 -10.00
C CYS A 48 -16.34 1.02 -11.42
N ALA A 49 -17.64 1.16 -11.65
CA ALA A 49 -18.20 1.47 -12.98
C ALA A 49 -17.60 2.72 -13.67
N PRO A 50 -17.33 3.85 -12.97
CA PRO A 50 -16.70 5.02 -13.59
C PRO A 50 -15.17 4.96 -13.66
N VAL A 51 -14.52 3.94 -13.07
CA VAL A 51 -13.05 3.82 -13.01
C VAL A 51 -12.52 3.33 -14.35
N ARG A 52 -11.41 3.91 -14.84
CA ARG A 52 -10.83 3.55 -16.16
C ARG A 52 -10.47 2.07 -16.28
N HIS A 53 -10.07 1.46 -15.16
CA HIS A 53 -9.78 0.03 -15.04
C HIS A 53 -10.89 -0.71 -14.29
N ALA A 54 -12.16 -0.55 -14.70
CA ALA A 54 -13.34 -1.04 -13.99
C ALA A 54 -13.27 -2.53 -13.56
N ASP A 55 -12.91 -3.44 -14.47
CA ASP A 55 -12.81 -4.88 -14.15
C ASP A 55 -11.68 -5.16 -13.15
N ALA A 56 -10.54 -4.48 -13.29
CA ALA A 56 -9.43 -4.63 -12.36
C ALA A 56 -9.78 -4.04 -10.99
N CYS A 57 -10.46 -2.89 -10.94
CA CYS A 57 -10.99 -2.29 -9.71
C CYS A 57 -11.91 -3.28 -8.99
N TYR A 58 -12.88 -3.86 -9.70
CA TYR A 58 -13.82 -4.81 -9.12
C TYR A 58 -13.10 -6.04 -8.56
N ASN A 59 -12.27 -6.70 -9.37
CA ASN A 59 -11.56 -7.92 -8.96
C ASN A 59 -10.58 -7.65 -7.79
N LEU A 60 -9.90 -6.51 -7.80
CA LEU A 60 -8.97 -6.11 -6.75
C LEU A 60 -9.66 -5.92 -5.39
N LEU A 61 -10.87 -5.36 -5.40
CA LEU A 61 -11.58 -4.93 -4.19
C LEU A 61 -12.67 -5.91 -3.73
N LEU A 62 -13.06 -6.86 -4.59
CA LEU A 62 -14.07 -7.88 -4.29
C LEU A 62 -13.80 -8.64 -2.98
N PRO A 63 -12.55 -9.04 -2.65
CA PRO A 63 -12.28 -9.72 -1.37
C PRO A 63 -12.60 -8.89 -0.12
N TYR A 64 -12.80 -7.58 -0.26
CA TYR A 64 -13.07 -6.64 0.82
C TYR A 64 -14.50 -6.10 0.80
N ALA A 65 -15.35 -6.53 -0.14
CA ALA A 65 -16.63 -5.89 -0.45
C ALA A 65 -17.53 -5.70 0.79
N ASP A 66 -17.64 -6.70 1.66
CA ASP A 66 -18.50 -6.61 2.85
C ASP A 66 -18.00 -5.62 3.91
N SER A 67 -16.71 -5.26 3.90
CA SER A 67 -16.11 -4.31 4.86
C SER A 67 -16.42 -2.84 4.53
N PHE A 68 -16.90 -2.58 3.31
CA PHE A 68 -17.15 -1.22 2.85
C PHE A 68 -18.43 -0.62 3.42
N HIS A 69 -19.42 -1.45 3.76
CA HIS A 69 -20.70 -1.01 4.34
C HIS A 69 -21.34 0.18 3.59
N GLY A 70 -21.26 0.19 2.26
CA GLY A 70 -21.82 1.26 1.42
C GLY A 70 -21.04 2.58 1.44
N SER A 71 -19.82 2.62 1.99
CA SER A 71 -18.99 3.82 2.06
C SER A 71 -17.93 3.85 0.95
N LEU A 72 -18.04 4.81 0.03
CA LEU A 72 -17.03 5.03 -1.01
C LEU A 72 -15.67 5.40 -0.39
N ALA A 73 -15.64 6.17 0.69
CA ALA A 73 -14.41 6.50 1.40
C ALA A 73 -13.65 5.26 1.88
N ARG A 74 -14.36 4.22 2.34
CA ARG A 74 -13.74 2.94 2.72
C ARG A 74 -13.19 2.18 1.51
N VAL A 75 -13.92 2.16 0.39
CA VAL A 75 -13.43 1.58 -0.88
C VAL A 75 -12.13 2.25 -1.30
N THR A 76 -12.11 3.58 -1.32
CA THR A 76 -10.94 4.40 -1.68
C THR A 76 -9.77 4.15 -0.73
N ARG A 77 -10.01 4.13 0.58
CA ARG A 77 -8.98 3.86 1.60
C ARG A 77 -8.35 2.48 1.45
N THR A 78 -9.15 1.45 1.16
CA THR A 78 -8.66 0.10 0.89
C THR A 78 -7.86 0.06 -0.41
N SER A 79 -8.36 0.68 -1.49
CA SER A 79 -7.65 0.75 -2.77
C SER A 79 -6.29 1.44 -2.65
N ALA A 80 -6.22 2.57 -1.94
CA ALA A 80 -4.97 3.29 -1.72
C ALA A 80 -3.97 2.46 -0.89
N GLY A 81 -4.44 1.74 0.13
CA GLY A 81 -3.58 0.81 0.89
C GLY A 81 -2.98 -0.29 0.03
N LEU A 82 -3.77 -0.86 -0.90
CA LEU A 82 -3.29 -1.85 -1.87
C LEU A 82 -2.28 -1.23 -2.85
N ALA A 83 -2.50 0.02 -3.28
CA ALA A 83 -1.60 0.74 -4.16
C ALA A 83 -0.26 1.05 -3.48
N ILE A 84 -0.27 1.53 -2.24
CA ILE A 84 0.93 1.72 -1.42
C ILE A 84 1.70 0.42 -1.24
N THR A 85 1.01 -0.67 -0.89
CA THR A 85 1.64 -1.99 -0.73
C THR A 85 2.31 -2.43 -2.04
N ARG A 86 1.66 -2.18 -3.17
CA ARG A 86 2.21 -2.50 -4.50
C ARG A 86 3.41 -1.64 -4.85
N GLN A 87 3.40 -0.35 -4.52
CA GLN A 87 4.55 0.54 -4.72
C GLN A 87 5.74 0.14 -3.85
N HIS A 88 5.51 -0.21 -2.59
CA HIS A 88 6.57 -0.69 -1.71
C HIS A 88 7.27 -1.94 -2.31
N GLY A 89 6.48 -2.93 -2.74
CA GLY A 89 7.02 -4.11 -3.43
C GLY A 89 7.79 -3.76 -4.70
N LEU A 90 7.29 -2.80 -5.50
CA LEU A 90 8.01 -2.30 -6.67
C LEU A 90 9.36 -1.67 -6.27
N THR A 91 9.40 -0.84 -5.22
CA THR A 91 10.63 -0.24 -4.70
C THR A 91 11.65 -1.33 -4.32
N GLU A 92 11.21 -2.39 -3.64
CA GLU A 92 12.06 -3.53 -3.28
C GLU A 92 12.57 -4.27 -4.52
N ASP A 93 11.70 -4.52 -5.51
CA ASP A 93 12.08 -5.18 -6.76
C ASP A 93 13.14 -4.37 -7.52
N LEU A 94 12.94 -3.05 -7.67
CA LEU A 94 13.88 -2.15 -8.30
C LEU A 94 15.21 -2.07 -7.53
N ALA A 95 15.16 -2.08 -6.20
CA ALA A 95 16.36 -2.10 -5.37
C ALA A 95 17.20 -3.36 -5.61
N ARG A 96 16.55 -4.53 -5.73
CA ARG A 96 17.25 -5.80 -6.04
C ARG A 96 17.85 -5.78 -7.45
N LEU A 97 17.10 -5.32 -8.46
CA LEU A 97 17.64 -5.19 -9.82
C LEU A 97 18.85 -4.25 -9.85
N LYS A 98 18.77 -3.11 -9.15
CA LYS A 98 19.86 -2.13 -9.04
C LYS A 98 21.12 -2.72 -8.41
N GLN A 99 21.00 -3.62 -7.44
CA GLN A 99 22.16 -4.30 -6.83
C GLN A 99 22.89 -5.22 -7.81
N HIS A 100 22.16 -5.85 -8.73
CA HIS A 100 22.73 -6.75 -9.73
C HIS A 100 23.25 -6.02 -10.97
N GLY A 101 22.71 -4.84 -11.26
CA GLY A 101 22.99 -4.09 -12.48
C GLY A 101 22.31 -4.71 -13.70
N THR A 102 22.36 -3.99 -14.81
CA THR A 102 21.66 -4.33 -16.05
C THR A 102 22.47 -5.21 -17.00
N GLY A 103 23.80 -5.25 -16.82
CA GLY A 103 24.74 -5.89 -17.75
C GLY A 103 24.85 -5.19 -19.11
N ALA A 104 24.13 -4.09 -19.34
CA ALA A 104 24.09 -3.35 -20.60
C ALA A 104 24.95 -2.07 -20.60
N GLY A 105 25.73 -1.87 -19.54
CA GLY A 105 26.67 -0.76 -19.38
C GLY A 105 26.13 0.40 -18.56
N ARG A 106 26.98 1.42 -18.37
CA ARG A 106 26.74 2.49 -17.39
C ARG A 106 25.45 3.26 -17.60
N MET A 107 25.05 3.52 -18.85
CA MET A 107 23.84 4.28 -19.14
C MET A 107 22.58 3.54 -18.67
N ALA A 108 22.49 2.24 -18.96
CA ALA A 108 21.39 1.40 -18.50
C ALA A 108 21.35 1.28 -16.96
N ASP A 109 22.52 1.16 -16.31
CA ASP A 109 22.59 1.14 -14.85
C ASP A 109 22.17 2.48 -14.21
N MET A 110 22.46 3.61 -14.85
CA MET A 110 22.00 4.93 -14.40
C MET A 110 20.48 5.05 -14.54
N VAL A 111 19.89 4.64 -15.68
CA VAL A 111 18.42 4.63 -15.86
C VAL A 111 17.74 3.78 -14.79
N LEU A 112 18.27 2.59 -14.49
CA LEU A 112 17.76 1.74 -13.41
C LEU A 112 17.86 2.43 -12.04
N ALA A 113 18.97 3.12 -11.77
CA ALA A 113 19.13 3.87 -10.52
C ALA A 113 18.14 5.04 -10.41
N ASP A 114 17.91 5.78 -11.50
CA ASP A 114 16.97 6.89 -11.57
C ASP A 114 15.53 6.41 -11.40
N CYS A 115 15.16 5.30 -12.06
CA CYS A 115 13.88 4.61 -11.85
C CYS A 115 13.65 4.29 -10.37
N PHE A 116 14.61 3.62 -9.72
CA PHE A 116 14.53 3.31 -8.30
C PHE A 116 14.37 4.58 -7.45
N ASN A 117 15.21 5.59 -7.65
CA ASN A 117 15.19 6.81 -6.84
C ASN A 117 13.85 7.55 -6.98
N THR A 118 13.31 7.63 -8.19
CA THR A 118 12.04 8.34 -8.48
C THR A 118 10.83 7.64 -7.87
N VAL A 119 10.76 6.30 -7.94
CA VAL A 119 9.68 5.51 -7.32
C VAL A 119 9.79 5.53 -5.79
N ALA A 120 11.01 5.37 -5.25
CA ALA A 120 11.25 5.37 -3.81
C ALA A 120 10.99 6.75 -3.18
N THR A 121 11.36 7.83 -3.86
CA THR A 121 11.09 9.20 -3.36
C THR A 121 9.60 9.48 -3.30
N ALA A 122 8.83 8.97 -4.27
CA ALA A 122 7.38 9.10 -4.23
C ALA A 122 6.76 8.34 -3.06
N GLU A 123 7.43 7.38 -2.43
CA GLU A 123 6.86 6.56 -1.34
C GLU A 123 6.78 7.31 0.01
N VAL A 124 7.58 8.36 0.22
CA VAL A 124 7.77 8.98 1.55
C VAL A 124 6.50 9.54 2.19
N PHE A 125 5.48 9.88 1.39
CA PHE A 125 4.20 10.38 1.89
C PHE A 125 3.09 9.32 1.98
N ALA A 126 3.38 8.05 1.69
CA ALA A 126 2.38 6.98 1.69
C ALA A 126 1.57 6.90 2.99
N ASN A 127 2.26 6.93 4.15
CA ASN A 127 1.59 6.87 5.46
C ASN A 127 0.75 8.12 5.74
N GLU A 128 1.21 9.29 5.30
CA GLU A 128 0.46 10.53 5.44
C GLU A 128 -0.83 10.47 4.61
N THR A 129 -0.75 9.97 3.37
CA THR A 129 -1.93 9.76 2.53
C THR A 129 -2.93 8.78 3.14
N LEU A 130 -2.47 7.72 3.82
CA LEU A 130 -3.38 6.85 4.54
C LEU A 130 -4.11 7.57 5.67
N GLY A 131 -3.43 8.46 6.40
CA GLY A 131 -4.04 9.29 7.44
C GLY A 131 -5.10 10.24 6.87
N GLN A 132 -4.80 10.90 5.76
CA GLN A 132 -5.74 11.77 5.04
C GLN A 132 -7.01 11.01 4.65
N LEU A 133 -6.85 9.78 4.13
CA LEU A 133 -7.98 8.92 3.75
C LEU A 133 -8.73 8.34 4.97
N ASP A 134 -8.05 8.11 6.10
CA ASP A 134 -8.69 7.72 7.36
C ASP A 134 -9.61 8.84 7.88
N ASP A 135 -9.20 10.10 7.71
CA ASP A 135 -10.06 11.25 8.03
C ASP A 135 -11.29 11.35 7.12
N LEU A 136 -11.15 10.99 5.83
CA LEU A 136 -12.30 10.87 4.92
C LEU A 136 -13.27 9.78 5.35
N VAL A 137 -12.74 8.64 5.82
CA VAL A 137 -13.56 7.53 6.33
C VAL A 137 -14.30 7.93 7.61
N ALA A 138 -13.64 8.70 8.49
CA ALA A 138 -14.25 9.18 9.72
C ALA A 138 -15.36 10.21 9.46
N GLY A 139 -15.17 11.10 8.48
CA GLY A 139 -16.19 12.09 8.07
C GLY A 139 -16.55 13.11 9.15
N VAL A 140 -15.72 13.28 10.18
CA VAL A 140 -15.97 14.15 11.33
C VAL A 140 -15.41 15.58 11.17
N LYS A 141 -14.59 15.81 10.14
CA LYS A 141 -13.97 17.12 9.87
C LYS A 141 -14.92 18.04 9.09
N SER A 142 -14.58 19.34 9.03
CA SER A 142 -15.34 20.28 8.20
C SER A 142 -15.21 19.92 6.71
N LYS A 143 -16.19 20.32 5.89
CA LYS A 143 -16.13 20.10 4.44
C LYS A 143 -14.82 20.59 3.81
N LYS A 144 -14.37 21.79 4.21
CA LYS A 144 -13.13 22.39 3.69
C LYS A 144 -11.90 21.55 4.05
N ASP A 145 -11.88 21.01 5.27
CA ASP A 145 -10.78 20.16 5.71
C ASP A 145 -10.80 18.84 4.94
N LEU A 146 -11.96 18.19 4.79
CA LEU A 146 -12.10 16.97 4.00
C LEU A 146 -11.71 17.16 2.52
N GLU A 147 -12.06 18.31 1.92
CA GLU A 147 -11.60 18.67 0.57
C GLU A 147 -10.07 18.81 0.50
N THR A 148 -9.45 19.33 1.56
CA THR A 148 -8.00 19.45 1.68
C THR A 148 -7.33 18.08 1.84
N GLU A 149 -7.88 17.20 2.70
CA GLU A 149 -7.39 15.82 2.85
C GLU A 149 -7.48 15.05 1.52
N LYS A 150 -8.61 15.18 0.81
CA LYS A 150 -8.80 14.60 -0.52
C LYS A 150 -7.73 15.10 -1.49
N PHE A 151 -7.49 16.42 -1.54
CA PHE A 151 -6.51 17.01 -2.45
C PHE A 151 -5.09 16.47 -2.22
N PHE A 152 -4.63 16.39 -0.97
CA PHE A 152 -3.30 15.85 -0.70
C PHE A 152 -3.18 14.37 -1.07
N ALA A 153 -4.22 13.57 -0.83
CA ALA A 153 -4.25 12.17 -1.26
C ALA A 153 -4.16 12.05 -2.79
N GLN A 154 -4.88 12.90 -3.55
CA GLN A 154 -4.81 12.94 -5.01
C GLN A 154 -3.39 13.27 -5.50
N VAL A 155 -2.78 14.32 -4.95
CA VAL A 155 -1.43 14.76 -5.34
C VAL A 155 -0.42 13.64 -5.15
N TRP A 156 -0.47 12.95 -4.01
CA TRP A 156 0.47 11.89 -3.74
C TRP A 156 0.29 10.68 -4.67
N ILE A 157 -0.93 10.13 -4.78
CA ILE A 157 -1.19 8.97 -5.64
C ILE A 157 -0.88 9.30 -7.10
N GLY A 158 -1.26 10.49 -7.57
CA GLY A 158 -0.96 10.95 -8.93
C GLY A 158 0.53 11.10 -9.20
N SER A 159 1.29 11.58 -8.22
CA SER A 159 2.76 11.64 -8.30
C SER A 159 3.37 10.24 -8.39
N ALA A 160 2.95 9.30 -7.54
CA ALA A 160 3.44 7.92 -7.57
C ALA A 160 3.14 7.22 -8.91
N ALA A 161 1.95 7.43 -9.47
CA ALA A 161 1.60 6.93 -10.81
C ALA A 161 2.47 7.54 -11.92
N SER A 162 2.78 8.84 -11.82
CA SER A 162 3.66 9.55 -12.76
C SER A 162 5.10 9.01 -12.68
N SER A 163 5.64 8.82 -11.48
CA SER A 163 6.96 8.21 -11.26
C SER A 163 7.13 6.85 -11.95
N MET A 164 6.07 6.03 -11.95
CA MET A 164 6.08 4.75 -12.67
C MET A 164 6.04 4.94 -14.19
N SER A 165 5.37 5.98 -14.69
CA SER A 165 5.31 6.32 -16.11
C SER A 165 6.66 6.82 -16.62
N ASP A 166 7.26 7.76 -15.89
CA ASP A 166 8.57 8.31 -16.23
C ASP A 166 9.63 7.20 -16.35
N CYS A 167 9.61 6.24 -15.42
CA CYS A 167 10.52 5.10 -15.46
C CYS A 167 10.31 4.21 -16.71
N MET A 168 9.07 4.00 -17.15
CA MET A 168 8.80 3.26 -18.40
C MET A 168 9.28 4.04 -19.61
N ASP A 169 9.06 5.36 -19.62
CA ASP A 169 9.43 6.25 -20.72
C ASP A 169 10.95 6.37 -20.88
N TRP A 170 11.71 6.36 -19.77
CA TRP A 170 13.19 6.38 -19.82
C TRP A 170 13.82 5.12 -20.41
N VAL A 171 13.10 4.00 -20.37
CA VAL A 171 13.54 2.74 -20.98
C VAL A 171 13.10 2.64 -22.44
N HIS A 172 12.00 3.29 -22.81
CA HIS A 172 11.44 3.20 -24.15
C HIS A 172 12.34 3.86 -25.21
N ASP A 173 12.31 3.35 -26.44
CA ASP A 173 12.91 3.96 -27.64
C ASP A 173 14.44 4.15 -27.71
N ASP A 174 15.23 3.69 -26.75
CA ASP A 174 16.70 3.72 -26.83
C ASP A 174 17.32 2.31 -27.02
N PRO A 175 17.95 2.02 -28.18
CA PRO A 175 18.68 0.76 -28.39
C PRO A 175 19.79 0.49 -27.38
N ALA A 176 20.38 1.55 -26.78
CA ALA A 176 21.37 1.43 -25.71
C ALA A 176 20.76 0.94 -24.39
N MET A 177 19.43 0.97 -24.26
CA MET A 177 18.65 0.48 -23.13
C MET A 177 18.09 -0.94 -23.36
N SER A 178 18.55 -1.62 -24.42
CA SER A 178 18.18 -3.02 -24.67
C SER A 178 18.83 -3.95 -23.62
N SER A 179 18.11 -4.20 -22.53
CA SER A 179 18.48 -5.14 -21.48
C SER A 179 17.25 -5.93 -21.01
N PRO A 180 17.39 -7.24 -20.73
CA PRO A 180 16.35 -8.00 -20.06
C PRO A 180 15.92 -7.38 -18.72
N VAL A 181 16.86 -6.78 -17.99
CA VAL A 181 16.60 -6.13 -16.69
C VAL A 181 15.74 -4.88 -16.88
N LEU A 182 16.05 -4.03 -17.87
CA LEU A 182 15.24 -2.84 -18.13
C LEU A 182 13.84 -3.20 -18.67
N LYS A 183 13.72 -4.28 -19.43
CA LYS A 183 12.40 -4.81 -19.81
C LYS A 183 11.60 -5.30 -18.60
N GLU A 184 12.28 -5.92 -17.63
CA GLU A 184 11.67 -6.31 -16.36
C GLU A 184 11.19 -5.07 -15.58
N VAL A 185 12.01 -4.02 -15.49
CA VAL A 185 11.62 -2.72 -14.90
C VAL A 185 10.34 -2.19 -15.51
N THR A 186 10.25 -2.08 -16.84
CA THR A 186 9.04 -1.61 -17.53
C THR A 186 7.83 -2.49 -17.20
N THR A 187 8.02 -3.81 -17.14
CA THR A 187 6.95 -4.77 -16.81
C THR A 187 6.46 -4.58 -15.37
N LEU A 188 7.38 -4.40 -14.42
CA LEU A 188 7.07 -4.17 -13.02
C LEU A 188 6.30 -2.85 -12.84
N CYS A 189 6.76 -1.75 -13.44
CA CYS A 189 6.07 -0.46 -13.42
C CYS A 189 4.68 -0.54 -14.07
N ALA A 190 4.57 -1.14 -15.26
CA ALA A 190 3.29 -1.32 -15.96
C ALA A 190 2.28 -2.16 -15.16
N SER A 191 2.78 -3.12 -14.35
CA SER A 191 1.94 -3.94 -13.49
C SER A 191 1.50 -3.24 -12.20
N ALA A 192 2.31 -2.31 -11.69
CA ALA A 192 2.04 -1.59 -10.44
C ALA A 192 1.15 -0.36 -10.66
N LYS A 193 1.37 0.37 -11.77
CA LYS A 193 0.67 1.62 -12.07
C LYS A 193 -0.86 1.53 -12.02
N PRO A 194 -1.52 0.46 -12.52
CA PRO A 194 -2.98 0.36 -12.45
C PRO A 194 -3.55 0.43 -11.03
N TYR A 195 -2.80 0.01 -10.00
CA TYR A 195 -3.25 0.14 -8.61
C TYR A 195 -3.36 1.61 -8.19
N MET A 196 -2.38 2.43 -8.58
CA MET A 196 -2.39 3.88 -8.32
C MET A 196 -3.52 4.55 -9.11
N ASP A 197 -3.66 4.21 -10.38
CA ASP A 197 -4.70 4.78 -11.25
C ASP A 197 -6.11 4.47 -10.72
N ILE A 198 -6.36 3.24 -10.29
CA ILE A 198 -7.64 2.84 -9.67
C ILE A 198 -7.89 3.64 -8.38
N ALA A 199 -6.87 3.76 -7.52
CA ALA A 199 -7.01 4.51 -6.27
C ALA A 199 -7.30 5.99 -6.55
N LEU A 200 -6.64 6.60 -7.55
CA LEU A 200 -6.85 7.99 -7.94
C LEU A 200 -8.26 8.22 -8.48
N ASP A 201 -8.73 7.39 -9.40
CA ASP A 201 -10.09 7.47 -9.95
C ASP A 201 -11.16 7.36 -8.83
N LEU A 202 -10.92 6.50 -7.84
CA LEU A 202 -11.80 6.35 -6.66
C LEU A 202 -11.73 7.56 -5.71
N ILE A 203 -10.58 8.21 -5.55
CA ILE A 203 -10.48 9.47 -4.80
C ILE A 203 -11.27 10.56 -5.51
N ASP A 204 -11.09 10.68 -6.83
CA ASP A 204 -11.77 11.68 -7.66
C ASP A 204 -13.30 11.59 -7.53
N ALA A 205 -13.81 10.36 -7.44
CA ALA A 205 -15.24 10.07 -7.25
C ALA A 205 -15.83 10.54 -5.91
N ILE A 206 -15.02 10.82 -4.88
CA ILE A 206 -15.51 11.30 -3.57
C ILE A 206 -16.12 12.70 -3.71
N LYS A 207 -17.35 12.88 -3.21
CA LYS A 207 -18.07 14.15 -3.18
C LYS A 207 -18.45 14.50 -1.74
N PHE A 208 -18.27 15.77 -1.37
CA PHE A 208 -18.71 16.30 -0.08
C PHE A 208 -19.96 17.17 -0.29
N GLU A 209 -21.13 16.62 0.01
CA GLU A 209 -22.37 17.38 -0.01
C GLU A 209 -22.33 18.48 1.05
N SER A 210 -22.84 19.66 0.71
CA SER A 210 -23.04 20.72 1.69
C SER A 210 -24.27 20.38 2.53
N VAL A 211 -24.11 20.22 3.84
CA VAL A 211 -25.23 20.37 4.77
C VAL A 211 -25.62 21.85 4.73
N ILE A 212 -26.61 22.19 3.91
CA ILE A 212 -27.31 23.47 4.07
C ILE A 212 -28.04 23.35 5.40
N TYR A 213 -27.48 23.97 6.43
CA TYR A 213 -28.17 24.17 7.69
C TYR A 213 -29.34 25.09 7.41
N ASP A 214 -30.53 24.52 7.20
CA ASP A 214 -31.77 25.26 7.05
C ASP A 214 -32.15 25.83 8.43
N ARG A 215 -31.45 26.89 8.84
CA ARG A 215 -31.73 27.65 10.05
C ARG A 215 -32.85 28.65 9.78
N HIS A 216 -34.02 28.13 9.43
CA HIS A 216 -35.28 28.88 9.41
C HIS A 216 -36.44 27.99 9.88
N ASN A 217 -36.51 27.74 11.20
CA ASN A 217 -37.77 27.73 11.96
C ASN A 217 -37.54 27.31 13.43
N LYS A 218 -37.43 28.30 14.32
CA LYS A 218 -38.36 28.53 15.45
C LYS A 218 -37.84 29.69 16.31
#